data_AF-A0A1X0NQA5-F1
#
_entry.id   AF-A0A1X0NQA5-F1
#
_cell.length_a   1.000
_cell.length_b   1.000
_cell.length_c   1.000
_cell.angle_alpha   90.00
_cell.angle_beta   90.00
_cell.angle_gamma   90.00
#
_symmetry.space_group_name_H-M   'P 1'
#
loop_
_entity.id
_entity.type
_entity.pdbx_description
1 polymer ?
#
loop_
_entity_poly.entity_id
_entity_poly.type
_entity_poly.pdbx_seq_one_letter_code
_entity_poly.pdbx_strand_id
1 'polypeptide(L)'
;MAFQFLHTLCSFLRKFLSLIVGAVMAFCTLLFVIGAGRVITLERNISRSGFAHLLAILTSIITVILYIALHFIPRKAYRLLYFISVMLVITMLFVSHSLGLAAPLVDDCNALGLINYSDIVDKWKDMGSVGVIFNNHTNKTETIGKLGENVRYCTEEELTFASAVLLLILYVFALFDVQKVLLTRVKSKTYGERFVEMGISN
;
A
#
# COMPACT_ATOMS: atom_id res chain seq x y z
N MET A 1 -15.95 35.42 -16.18
CA MET A 1 -14.51 35.48 -15.85
C MET A 1 -14.19 34.87 -14.48
N ALA A 2 -14.81 35.29 -13.37
CA ALA A 2 -14.51 34.75 -12.03
C ALA A 2 -14.68 33.22 -11.89
N PHE A 3 -15.75 32.65 -12.47
CA PHE A 3 -15.99 31.20 -12.47
C PHE A 3 -14.92 30.39 -13.22
N GLN A 4 -14.37 30.92 -14.30
CA GLN A 4 -13.30 30.25 -15.07
C GLN A 4 -11.97 30.26 -14.31
N PHE A 5 -11.68 31.35 -13.60
CA PHE A 5 -10.50 31.45 -12.73
C PHE A 5 -10.59 30.46 -11.57
N LEU A 6 -11.73 30.41 -10.86
CA LEU A 6 -11.96 29.48 -9.75
C LEU A 6 -11.81 28.01 -10.21
N HIS A 7 -12.38 27.66 -11.36
CA HIS A 7 -12.25 26.31 -11.93
C HIS A 7 -10.79 25.96 -12.28
N THR A 8 -10.04 26.91 -12.82
CA THR A 8 -8.62 26.74 -13.15
C THR A 8 -7.77 26.56 -11.89
N LEU A 9 -8.02 27.38 -10.87
CA LEU A 9 -7.35 27.32 -9.56
C LEU A 9 -7.62 25.97 -8.87
N CYS A 10 -8.89 25.53 -8.80
CA CYS A 10 -9.25 24.23 -8.23
C CYS A 10 -8.62 23.05 -9.00
N SER A 11 -8.54 23.14 -10.33
CA SER A 11 -7.90 22.11 -11.16
C SER A 11 -6.39 22.03 -10.90
N PHE A 12 -5.74 23.18 -10.71
CA PHE A 12 -4.32 23.26 -10.36
C PHE A 12 -4.05 22.72 -8.95
N LEU A 13 -4.80 23.19 -7.95
CA LEU A 13 -4.72 22.71 -6.56
C LEU A 13 -4.89 21.20 -6.47
N ARG A 14 -5.85 20.62 -7.21
CA ARG A 14 -6.04 19.17 -7.25
C ARG A 14 -4.82 18.44 -7.82
N LYS A 15 -4.24 18.93 -8.92
CA LYS A 15 -3.04 18.31 -9.51
C LYS A 15 -1.85 18.36 -8.55
N PHE A 16 -1.70 19.48 -7.84
CA PHE A 16 -0.65 19.67 -6.86
C PHE A 16 -0.82 18.74 -5.65
N LEU A 17 -2.04 18.64 -5.11
CA LEU A 17 -2.35 17.74 -3.99
C LEU A 17 -2.16 16.27 -4.36
N SER A 18 -2.57 15.87 -5.56
CA SER A 18 -2.38 14.50 -6.06
C SER A 18 -0.89 14.15 -6.25
N LEU A 19 -0.06 15.13 -6.66
CA LEU A 19 1.39 14.96 -6.73
C LEU A 19 2.05 14.85 -5.35
N ILE A 20 1.57 15.62 -4.36
CA ILE A 20 1.98 15.47 -2.96
C ILE A 20 1.67 14.06 -2.46
N VAL A 21 0.46 13.55 -2.72
CA VAL A 21 0.10 12.16 -2.39
C VAL A 21 1.08 11.18 -3.03
N GLY A 22 1.46 11.39 -4.30
CA GLY A 22 2.47 10.55 -4.97
C GLY A 22 3.85 10.60 -4.30
N ALA A 23 4.29 11.77 -3.85
CA ALA A 23 5.56 11.91 -3.13
C ALA A 23 5.53 11.22 -1.76
N VAL A 24 4.43 11.37 -1.01
CA VAL A 24 4.24 10.68 0.29
C VAL A 24 4.17 9.17 0.08
N MET A 25 3.47 8.70 -0.96
CA MET A 25 3.45 7.28 -1.34
C MET A 25 4.85 6.74 -1.63
N ALA A 26 5.68 7.47 -2.36
CA ALA A 26 7.05 7.07 -2.63
C ALA A 26 7.88 6.94 -1.35
N PHE A 27 7.75 7.91 -0.44
CA PHE A 27 8.42 7.86 0.86
C PHE A 27 7.97 6.66 1.71
N CYS A 28 6.66 6.44 1.84
CA CYS A 28 6.14 5.28 2.57
C CYS A 28 6.54 3.95 1.92
N THR A 29 6.64 3.90 0.60
CA THR A 29 7.12 2.71 -0.12
C THR A 29 8.58 2.42 0.18
N LEU A 30 9.43 3.44 0.30
CA LEU A 30 10.82 3.24 0.72
C LEU A 30 10.90 2.66 2.14
N LEU A 31 10.11 3.18 3.08
CA LEU A 31 10.04 2.63 4.43
C LEU A 31 9.59 1.16 4.44
N PHE A 32 8.57 0.84 3.66
CA PHE A 32 8.08 -0.54 3.50
C PHE A 32 9.12 -1.46 2.87
N VAL A 33 9.82 -1.00 1.83
CA VAL A 33 10.92 -1.76 1.21
C VAL A 33 12.05 -2.02 2.20
N ILE A 34 12.38 -1.06 3.06
CA ILE A 34 13.39 -1.24 4.10
C ILE A 34 12.93 -2.26 5.14
N GLY A 35 11.70 -2.12 5.67
CA GLY A 35 11.14 -3.06 6.65
C GLY A 35 11.03 -4.48 6.09
N ALA A 36 10.20 -4.65 5.07
CA ALA A 36 9.93 -5.94 4.45
C ALA A 36 11.19 -6.56 3.84
N GLY A 37 12.07 -5.73 3.26
CA GLY A 37 13.36 -6.19 2.74
C GLY A 37 14.28 -6.73 3.83
N ARG A 38 14.31 -6.08 5.01
CA ARG A 38 15.07 -6.59 6.16
C ARG A 38 14.52 -7.91 6.67
N VAL A 39 13.20 -8.03 6.83
CA VAL A 39 12.53 -9.29 7.19
C VAL A 39 12.94 -10.43 6.26
N ILE A 40 12.83 -10.24 4.94
CA ILE A 40 13.24 -11.24 3.93
C ILE A 40 14.71 -11.64 4.09
N THR A 41 15.62 -10.67 4.28
CA THR A 41 17.07 -10.95 4.40
C THR A 41 17.43 -11.69 5.68
N LEU A 42 16.70 -11.44 6.76
CA LEU A 42 16.97 -11.98 8.09
C LEU A 42 16.39 -13.39 8.25
N GLU A 43 15.22 -13.66 7.71
CA GLU A 43 14.61 -15.00 7.74
C GLU A 43 15.36 -16.02 6.88
N ARG A 44 16.10 -15.57 5.85
CA ARG A 44 16.82 -16.42 4.86
C ARG A 44 15.96 -17.51 4.22
N ASN A 45 14.63 -17.45 4.37
CA ASN A 45 13.70 -18.46 3.92
C ASN A 45 12.59 -17.83 3.06
N ILE A 46 12.88 -17.71 1.77
CA ILE A 46 11.98 -17.09 0.78
C ILE A 46 10.71 -17.93 0.56
N SER A 47 10.71 -19.21 0.96
CA SER A 47 9.69 -20.19 0.56
C SER A 47 8.29 -20.00 1.18
N ARG A 48 8.15 -19.20 2.25
CA ARG A 48 6.85 -18.94 2.92
C ARG A 48 6.52 -17.44 2.98
N SER A 49 6.86 -16.78 4.08
CA SER A 49 6.54 -15.36 4.33
C SER A 49 7.28 -14.43 3.35
N GLY A 50 8.56 -14.69 3.11
CA GLY A 50 9.40 -13.83 2.27
C GLY A 50 8.93 -13.64 0.82
N PHE A 51 8.24 -14.62 0.23
CA PHE A 51 7.69 -14.48 -1.13
C PHE A 51 6.55 -13.45 -1.19
N ALA A 52 5.67 -13.44 -0.17
CA ALA A 52 4.56 -12.48 -0.09
C ALA A 52 5.09 -11.05 0.06
N HIS A 53 6.07 -10.84 0.94
CA HIS A 53 6.75 -9.56 1.12
C HIS A 53 7.45 -9.09 -0.18
N LEU A 54 8.13 -9.99 -0.88
CA LEU A 54 8.81 -9.67 -2.15
C LEU A 54 7.82 -9.21 -3.22
N LEU A 55 6.70 -9.92 -3.36
CA LEU A 55 5.68 -9.59 -4.35
C LEU A 55 4.99 -8.25 -4.00
N ALA A 56 4.74 -7.99 -2.72
CA ALA A 56 4.24 -6.71 -2.23
C ALA A 56 5.23 -5.57 -2.53
N ILE A 57 6.53 -5.76 -2.31
CA ILE A 57 7.58 -4.78 -2.64
C ILE A 57 7.56 -4.45 -4.14
N LEU A 58 7.63 -5.48 -4.99
CA LEU A 58 7.71 -5.30 -6.44
C LEU A 58 6.49 -4.56 -6.97
N THR A 59 5.30 -5.00 -6.58
CA THR A 59 4.05 -4.38 -7.02
C THR A 59 3.89 -2.96 -6.45
N SER A 60 4.36 -2.69 -5.22
CA SER A 60 4.32 -1.34 -4.63
C SER A 60 5.19 -0.35 -5.38
N ILE A 61 6.43 -0.73 -5.72
CA ILE A 61 7.35 0.11 -6.49
C ILE A 61 6.77 0.43 -7.87
N ILE A 62 6.29 -0.60 -8.59
CA ILE A 62 5.69 -0.43 -9.92
C ILE A 62 4.49 0.51 -9.85
N THR A 63 3.59 0.31 -8.89
CA THR A 63 2.37 1.11 -8.75
C THR A 63 2.66 2.57 -8.43
N VAL A 64 3.65 2.86 -7.58
CA VAL A 64 4.06 4.25 -7.28
C VAL A 64 4.66 4.92 -8.51
N ILE A 65 5.54 4.23 -9.25
CA ILE A 65 6.13 4.77 -10.48
C ILE A 65 5.02 5.10 -11.48
N LEU A 66 4.07 4.18 -11.69
CA LEU A 66 2.95 4.39 -12.59
C LEU A 66 2.04 5.54 -12.16
N TYR A 67 1.77 5.67 -10.85
CA TYR A 67 0.98 6.76 -10.31
C TYR A 67 1.67 8.12 -10.50
N ILE A 68 2.97 8.23 -10.23
CA ILE A 68 3.75 9.45 -10.46
C ILE A 68 3.82 9.77 -11.96
N ALA A 69 4.06 8.78 -12.81
CA ALA A 69 4.11 8.95 -14.26
C ALA A 69 2.80 9.51 -14.83
N LEU A 70 1.64 9.23 -14.22
CA LEU A 70 0.34 9.79 -14.59
C LEU A 70 0.32 11.34 -14.59
N HIS A 71 1.16 11.98 -13.78
CA HIS A 71 1.25 13.43 -13.71
C HIS A 71 1.98 14.06 -14.90
N PHE A 72 2.89 13.30 -15.53
CA PHE A 72 3.71 13.77 -16.63
C PHE A 72 3.19 13.30 -18.00
N ILE A 73 2.49 12.17 -18.05
CA ILE A 73 1.95 11.61 -19.29
C ILE A 73 0.64 12.31 -19.66
N PRO A 74 0.44 12.69 -20.94
CA PRO A 74 -0.82 13.27 -21.38
C PRO A 74 -2.00 12.32 -21.10
N ARG A 75 -3.02 12.85 -20.42
CA ARG A 75 -4.25 12.14 -19.97
C ARG A 75 -5.17 11.64 -21.10
N LYS A 76 -4.63 11.37 -22.30
CA LYS A 76 -5.34 10.82 -23.47
C LYS A 76 -5.34 9.28 -23.47
N ALA A 77 -4.46 8.64 -22.70
CA ALA A 77 -4.38 7.18 -22.59
C ALA A 77 -5.38 6.63 -21.54
N TYR A 78 -6.67 6.52 -21.90
CA TYR A 78 -7.70 5.93 -21.02
C TYR A 78 -7.33 4.51 -20.55
N ARG A 79 -6.69 3.72 -21.40
CA ARG A 79 -6.20 2.37 -21.09
C ARG A 79 -5.17 2.38 -19.95
N LEU A 80 -4.33 3.42 -19.88
CA LEU A 80 -3.34 3.59 -18.82
C LEU A 80 -4.00 3.85 -17.46
N LEU A 81 -5.07 4.64 -17.42
CA LEU A 81 -5.83 4.90 -16.18
C LEU A 81 -6.51 3.62 -15.64
N TYR A 82 -7.08 2.79 -16.53
CA TYR A 82 -7.61 1.49 -16.14
C TYR A 82 -6.52 0.56 -15.62
N PHE A 83 -5.39 0.49 -16.32
CA PHE A 83 -4.25 -0.32 -15.91
C PHE A 83 -3.71 0.10 -14.53
N ILE A 84 -3.56 1.40 -14.28
CA ILE A 84 -3.15 1.93 -12.97
C ILE A 84 -4.15 1.55 -11.88
N SER A 85 -5.46 1.62 -12.18
CA SER A 85 -6.50 1.24 -11.22
C SER A 85 -6.40 -0.24 -10.84
N VAL A 86 -6.21 -1.13 -11.83
CA VAL A 86 -6.02 -2.57 -11.58
C VAL A 86 -4.74 -2.82 -10.79
N MET A 87 -3.64 -2.15 -11.15
CA MET A 87 -2.37 -2.26 -10.42
C MET A 87 -2.49 -1.81 -8.97
N LEU A 88 -3.19 -0.70 -8.70
CA LEU A 88 -3.49 -0.25 -7.33
C LEU A 88 -4.22 -1.31 -6.52
N VAL A 89 -5.26 -1.94 -7.09
CA VAL A 89 -6.01 -3.00 -6.40
C VAL A 89 -5.13 -4.22 -6.13
N ILE A 90 -4.36 -4.68 -7.12
CA ILE A 90 -3.45 -5.81 -6.96
C ILE A 90 -2.39 -5.53 -5.88
N THR A 91 -1.80 -4.33 -5.90
CA THR A 91 -0.84 -3.89 -4.87
C THR A 91 -1.49 -3.86 -3.49
N MET A 92 -2.72 -3.36 -3.35
CA MET A 92 -3.44 -3.38 -2.07
C MET A 92 -3.65 -4.80 -1.56
N LEU A 93 -3.95 -5.77 -2.43
CA LEU A 93 -4.08 -7.18 -2.03
C LEU A 93 -2.77 -7.76 -1.52
N PHE A 94 -1.64 -7.50 -2.20
CA PHE A 94 -0.35 -8.01 -1.75
C PHE A 94 0.17 -7.30 -0.49
N VAL A 95 -0.02 -5.99 -0.38
CA VAL A 95 0.36 -5.23 0.82
C VAL A 95 -0.51 -5.61 2.01
N SER A 96 -1.81 -5.84 1.83
CA SER A 96 -2.68 -6.33 2.91
C SER A 96 -2.36 -7.78 3.31
N HIS A 97 -1.97 -8.63 2.35
CA HIS A 97 -1.48 -9.97 2.68
C HIS A 97 -0.17 -9.91 3.48
N SER A 98 0.79 -9.10 3.04
CA SER A 98 2.03 -8.82 3.78
C SER A 98 1.76 -8.25 5.18
N LEU A 99 0.77 -7.36 5.32
CA LEU A 99 0.35 -6.81 6.61
C LEU A 99 -0.23 -7.91 7.51
N GLY A 100 -1.06 -8.80 6.95
CA GLY A 100 -1.68 -9.90 7.68
C GLY A 100 -0.69 -10.94 8.19
N LEU A 101 0.50 -11.05 7.57
CA LEU A 101 1.60 -11.87 8.07
C LEU A 101 2.36 -11.15 9.21
N ALA A 102 2.66 -9.86 9.05
CA ALA A 102 3.39 -9.09 10.06
C ALA A 102 2.55 -8.79 11.34
N ALA A 103 1.23 -8.64 11.21
CA ALA A 103 0.34 -8.27 12.32
C ALA A 103 0.41 -9.21 13.55
N PRO A 104 0.25 -10.54 13.42
CA PRO A 104 0.37 -11.46 14.56
C PRO A 104 1.79 -11.53 15.13
N LEU A 105 2.84 -11.33 14.32
CA LEU A 105 4.23 -11.26 14.80
C LEU A 105 4.45 -10.02 15.69
N VAL A 106 3.87 -8.88 15.32
CA VAL A 106 3.91 -7.65 16.16
C VAL A 106 3.14 -7.86 17.46
N ASP A 107 1.97 -8.52 17.43
CA ASP A 107 1.20 -8.87 18.62
C ASP A 107 1.99 -9.78 19.57
N ASP A 108 2.66 -10.81 19.02
CA ASP A 108 3.53 -11.71 19.76
C ASP A 108 4.73 -11.00 20.39
N CYS A 109 5.38 -10.08 19.66
CA CYS A 109 6.49 -9.27 20.18
C CYS A 109 6.07 -8.36 21.34
N ASN A 110 4.88 -7.78 21.29
CA ASN A 110 4.34 -6.96 22.38
C ASN A 110 3.92 -7.82 23.59
N ALA A 111 3.30 -8.98 23.37
CA ALA A 111 2.93 -9.91 24.44
C ALA A 111 4.14 -10.43 25.22
N LEU A 112 5.30 -10.55 24.57
CA LEU A 112 6.58 -10.92 25.18
C LEU A 112 7.31 -9.75 25.84
N GLY A 113 6.74 -8.53 25.80
CA GLY A 113 7.37 -7.31 26.34
C GLY A 113 8.61 -6.85 25.59
N LEU A 114 8.80 -7.33 24.35
CA LEU A 114 9.95 -6.99 23.49
C LEU A 114 9.74 -5.66 22.74
N ILE A 115 8.49 -5.18 22.70
CA ILE A 115 8.09 -3.86 22.22
C ILE A 115 7.16 -3.27 23.30
N ASN A 116 7.27 -1.97 23.58
CA ASN A 116 6.46 -1.29 24.61
C ASN A 116 5.43 -0.36 23.94
N TYR A 117 4.33 -0.93 23.41
CA TYR A 117 3.18 -0.17 22.91
C TYR A 117 1.87 -0.85 23.33
N SER A 118 1.42 -0.55 24.55
CA SER A 118 0.20 -1.12 25.14
C SER A 118 -1.08 -0.77 24.38
N ASP A 119 -1.14 0.37 23.69
CA ASP A 119 -2.45 0.97 23.36
C ASP A 119 -2.98 0.65 21.95
N ILE A 120 -2.12 0.21 21.01
CA ILE A 120 -2.55 -0.14 19.62
C ILE A 120 -2.80 -1.64 19.46
N VAL A 121 -2.15 -2.47 20.30
CA VAL A 121 -2.11 -3.93 20.18
C VAL A 121 -3.22 -4.62 20.99
N ASP A 122 -3.72 -3.98 22.04
CA ASP A 122 -4.76 -4.54 22.92
C ASP A 122 -6.07 -4.96 22.20
N LYS A 123 -6.28 -4.52 20.95
CA LYS A 123 -7.41 -4.93 20.11
C LYS A 123 -7.23 -6.25 19.34
N TRP A 124 -6.05 -6.89 19.39
CA TRP A 124 -5.71 -8.07 18.56
C TRP A 124 -5.43 -9.35 19.37
N LYS A 125 -5.69 -9.32 20.68
CA LYS A 125 -5.31 -10.35 21.66
C LYS A 125 -5.78 -11.81 21.41
N ASP A 126 -6.75 -12.05 20.53
CA ASP A 126 -7.47 -13.35 20.46
C ASP A 126 -7.06 -14.29 19.31
N MET A 127 -5.90 -14.14 18.68
CA MET A 127 -5.38 -15.16 17.75
C MET A 127 -4.35 -16.05 18.44
N GLY A 128 -4.62 -17.33 18.73
CA GLY A 128 -3.58 -18.33 19.09
C GLY A 128 -2.79 -18.14 20.41
N SER A 129 -1.88 -19.08 20.69
CA SER A 129 -1.02 -19.07 21.90
C SER A 129 0.46 -19.18 21.53
N VAL A 130 1.30 -18.35 22.17
CA VAL A 130 2.77 -18.41 22.04
C VAL A 130 3.32 -19.64 22.75
N GLY A 131 4.19 -20.39 22.08
CA GLY A 131 4.86 -21.58 22.62
C GLY A 131 6.37 -21.43 22.60
N VAL A 132 7.08 -22.13 23.49
CA VAL A 132 8.55 -22.23 23.46
C VAL A 132 8.92 -23.64 23.04
N ILE A 133 9.70 -23.78 21.97
CA ILE A 133 10.16 -25.08 21.48
C ILE A 133 11.69 -25.10 21.47
N PHE A 134 12.28 -26.21 21.90
CA PHE A 134 13.72 -26.44 21.75
C PHE A 134 14.02 -26.89 20.32
N ASN A 135 14.70 -26.05 19.53
CA ASN A 135 15.10 -26.40 18.17
C ASN A 135 16.42 -27.18 18.20
N ASN A 136 16.33 -28.48 17.91
CA ASN A 136 17.46 -29.40 17.92
C ASN A 136 18.49 -29.12 16.80
N HIS A 137 18.11 -28.39 15.74
CA HIS A 137 19.03 -28.01 14.67
C HIS A 137 19.87 -26.78 15.01
N THR A 138 19.32 -25.82 15.76
CA THR A 138 20.03 -24.60 16.16
C THR A 138 20.57 -24.68 17.59
N ASN A 139 20.27 -25.76 18.33
CA ASN A 139 20.58 -25.96 19.74
C ASN A 139 20.15 -24.77 20.62
N LYS A 140 19.03 -24.14 20.26
CA LYS A 140 18.50 -22.96 20.94
C LYS A 140 17.01 -23.14 21.23
N THR A 141 16.57 -22.59 22.36
CA THR A 141 15.15 -22.40 22.64
C THR A 141 14.62 -21.30 21.73
N GLU A 142 13.63 -21.62 20.90
CA GLU A 142 12.98 -20.70 19.98
C GLU A 142 11.55 -20.46 20.44
N THR A 143 11.15 -19.19 20.50
CA THR A 143 9.76 -18.82 20.78
C THR A 143 9.00 -18.86 19.47
N ILE A 144 8.00 -19.74 19.40
CA ILE A 144 7.12 -19.88 18.24
C ILE A 144 5.86 -19.07 18.52
N GLY A 145 5.61 -18.12 17.64
CA GLY A 145 4.46 -17.25 17.66
C GLY A 145 3.20 -17.95 17.16
N LYS A 146 2.10 -17.20 17.16
CA LYS A 146 0.74 -17.66 16.82
C LYS A 146 0.62 -18.20 15.39
N LEU A 147 1.48 -17.74 14.47
CA LEU A 147 1.56 -18.22 13.09
C LEU A 147 2.38 -19.51 12.92
N GLY A 148 2.92 -20.08 14.01
CA GLY A 148 3.85 -21.21 13.90
C GLY A 148 5.23 -20.81 13.38
N GLU A 149 5.53 -19.51 13.34
CA GLU A 149 6.81 -18.93 12.94
C GLU A 149 7.58 -18.43 14.17
N ASN A 150 8.91 -18.32 14.03
CA ASN A 150 9.75 -17.87 15.13
C ASN A 150 9.56 -16.37 15.39
N VAL A 151 9.27 -15.99 16.64
CA VAL A 151 9.16 -14.58 17.04
C VAL A 151 10.56 -13.97 17.12
N ARG A 152 10.98 -13.27 16.07
CA ARG A 152 12.27 -12.59 15.94
C ARG A 152 12.09 -11.31 15.12
N TYR A 153 13.07 -10.41 15.18
CA TYR A 153 13.12 -9.19 14.35
C TYR A 153 11.90 -8.26 14.52
N CYS A 154 11.49 -8.10 15.78
CA CYS A 154 10.31 -7.34 16.20
C CYS A 154 10.28 -5.89 15.67
N THR A 155 11.44 -5.22 15.62
CA THR A 155 11.55 -3.84 15.12
C THR A 155 11.31 -3.71 13.61
N GLU A 156 11.74 -4.70 12.85
CA GLU A 156 11.61 -4.76 11.40
C GLU A 156 10.18 -5.12 10.99
N GLU A 157 9.55 -6.05 11.72
CA GLU A 157 8.14 -6.39 11.57
C GLU A 157 7.22 -5.21 11.93
N GLU A 158 7.54 -4.46 12.98
CA GLU A 158 6.81 -3.24 13.36
C GLU A 158 6.90 -2.17 12.27
N LEU A 159 8.11 -1.90 11.74
CA LEU A 159 8.30 -0.97 10.64
C LEU A 159 7.51 -1.41 9.40
N THR A 160 7.51 -2.72 9.10
CA THR A 160 6.77 -3.31 7.97
C THR A 160 5.27 -3.16 8.16
N PHE A 161 4.75 -3.42 9.36
CA PHE A 161 3.35 -3.27 9.70
C PHE A 161 2.90 -1.80 9.58
N ALA A 162 3.60 -0.88 10.26
CA ALA A 162 3.23 0.53 10.27
C ALA A 162 3.28 1.15 8.86
N SER A 163 4.32 0.85 8.08
CA SER A 163 4.46 1.34 6.71
C SER A 163 3.42 0.72 5.76
N ALA A 164 3.06 -0.56 5.91
CA ALA A 164 2.01 -1.20 5.14
C ALA A 164 0.62 -0.60 5.41
N VAL A 165 0.28 -0.28 6.67
CA VAL A 165 -0.98 0.41 7.01
C VAL A 165 -1.06 1.77 6.33
N LEU A 166 0.01 2.58 6.45
CA LEU A 166 0.07 3.89 5.81
C LEU A 166 -0.05 3.78 4.28
N LEU A 167 0.61 2.79 3.67
CA LEU A 167 0.52 2.54 2.23
C LEU A 167 -0.89 2.18 1.78
N LEU A 168 -1.60 1.31 2.51
CA LEU A 168 -2.98 0.96 2.18
C LEU A 168 -3.89 2.19 2.18
N ILE A 169 -3.76 3.07 3.18
CA ILE A 169 -4.52 4.33 3.25
C ILE A 169 -4.21 5.21 2.03
N LEU A 170 -2.93 5.37 1.69
CA LEU A 170 -2.53 6.17 0.54
C LEU A 170 -2.98 5.57 -0.79
N TYR A 171 -2.97 4.24 -0.95
CA TYR A 171 -3.48 3.57 -2.14
C TYR A 171 -4.99 3.78 -2.32
N VAL A 172 -5.77 3.82 -1.23
CA VAL A 172 -7.20 4.19 -1.29
C VAL A 172 -7.37 5.60 -1.85
N PHE A 173 -6.59 6.58 -1.36
CA PHE A 173 -6.65 7.95 -1.88
C PHE A 173 -6.23 8.03 -3.35
N ALA A 174 -5.15 7.35 -3.73
CA ALA A 174 -4.67 7.28 -5.11
C ALA A 174 -5.73 6.66 -6.04
N LEU A 175 -6.41 5.60 -5.59
CA LEU A 175 -7.47 4.95 -6.35
C LEU A 175 -8.65 5.89 -6.57
N PHE A 176 -9.10 6.61 -5.54
CA PHE A 176 -10.15 7.61 -5.70
C PHE A 176 -9.76 8.74 -6.67
N ASP A 177 -8.50 9.21 -6.62
CA ASP A 177 -8.04 10.24 -7.55
C ASP A 177 -8.05 9.75 -9.01
N VAL A 178 -7.50 8.55 -9.26
CA VAL A 178 -7.48 7.93 -10.60
C VAL A 178 -8.91 7.71 -11.11
N GLN A 179 -9.82 7.19 -10.27
CA GLN A 179 -11.22 6.98 -10.63
C GLN A 179 -11.95 8.29 -10.93
N LYS A 180 -11.70 9.35 -10.15
CA LYS A 180 -12.27 10.68 -10.40
C LYS A 180 -11.83 11.25 -11.74
N VAL A 181 -10.55 11.08 -12.12
CA VAL A 181 -10.03 11.48 -13.44
C VAL A 181 -10.71 10.69 -14.55
N LEU A 182 -10.88 9.38 -14.36
CA LEU A 182 -11.53 8.48 -15.32
C LEU A 182 -13.01 8.85 -15.52
N LEU A 183 -13.78 9.03 -14.45
CA LEU A 183 -15.19 9.44 -14.50
C LEU A 183 -15.39 10.80 -15.18
N THR A 184 -14.53 11.78 -14.86
CA THR A 184 -14.60 13.11 -15.49
C THR A 184 -14.40 13.01 -17.01
N ARG A 185 -13.52 12.11 -17.46
CA ARG A 185 -13.26 11.87 -18.88
C ARG A 185 -14.39 11.13 -19.56
N VAL A 186 -14.91 10.07 -18.95
CA VAL A 186 -16.07 9.33 -19.49
C VAL A 186 -17.25 10.29 -19.63
N LYS A 187 -17.54 11.11 -18.62
CA LYS A 187 -18.60 12.14 -18.69
C LYS A 187 -18.37 13.12 -19.84
N SER A 188 -17.14 13.63 -20.02
CA SER A 188 -16.80 14.52 -21.14
C SER A 188 -17.00 13.87 -22.51
N LYS A 189 -16.72 12.57 -22.65
CA LYS A 189 -16.93 11.84 -23.89
C LYS A 189 -18.41 11.57 -24.15
N THR A 190 -19.12 11.07 -23.14
CA THR A 190 -20.53 10.69 -23.25
C THR A 190 -21.47 11.89 -23.40
N TYR A 191 -21.17 13.01 -22.72
CA TYR A 191 -22.04 14.20 -22.65
C TYR A 191 -21.40 15.47 -23.21
N GLY A 192 -20.21 15.40 -23.82
CA GLY A 192 -19.55 16.57 -24.42
C GLY A 192 -19.34 16.40 -25.91
N GLU A 193 -18.72 15.29 -26.33
CA GLU A 193 -18.49 15.00 -27.76
C GLU A 193 -19.77 14.55 -28.47
N ARG A 194 -20.66 13.83 -27.77
CA ARG A 194 -21.91 13.33 -28.37
C ARG A 194 -22.92 14.43 -28.72
N PHE A 195 -22.92 15.58 -28.04
CA PHE A 195 -23.78 16.71 -28.43
C PHE A 195 -23.26 17.44 -29.67
N VAL A 196 -21.94 17.45 -29.87
CA VAL A 196 -21.31 17.98 -31.09
C VAL A 196 -21.56 17.03 -32.27
N GLU A 197 -21.53 15.71 -32.06
CA GLU A 197 -21.90 14.71 -33.09
C GLU A 197 -23.40 14.66 -33.38
N MET A 198 -24.27 14.93 -32.40
CA MET A 198 -25.72 14.97 -32.58
C MET A 198 -26.23 16.29 -33.18
N GLY A 199 -25.34 17.22 -33.55
CA GLY A 199 -25.71 18.44 -34.30
C GLY A 199 -26.65 19.40 -33.55
N ILE A 200 -26.81 19.25 -32.23
CA ILE A 200 -27.57 20.20 -31.41
C ILE A 200 -26.59 21.32 -31.02
N SER A 201 -26.36 22.24 -31.94
CA SER A 201 -25.88 23.59 -31.62
C SER A 201 -27.09 24.43 -31.25
N ASN A 202 -27.07 25.07 -30.08
CA ASN A 202 -28.00 26.18 -29.78
C ASN A 202 -27.83 27.31 -30.81
#